data_AF-A0A835H1A8-F1
#
_entry.id   AF-A0A835H1A8-F1
#
_cell.length_a   1.000
_cell.length_b   1.000
_cell.length_c   1.000
_cell.angle_alpha   90.00
_cell.angle_beta   90.00
_cell.angle_gamma   90.00
#
_symmetry.space_group_name_H-M   'P 1'
#
loop_
_entity.id
_entity.type
_entity.pdbx_description
1 polymer ?
#
loop_
_entity_poly.entity_id
_entity_poly.type
_entity_poly.pdbx_seq_one_letter_code
_entity_poly.pdbx_strand_id
1 'polypeptide(L)'
;MEFSTENVLLGFVSLLALLPIIHGWGEDGHLTVCRIAQPLLSDAAKAAVQDLLPAYADNDLGSVCSWADHMKFRYHWSSALHYIDTPDSLCTYQYNSEFISFSHWHEETTKC
;
A
#
# COMPACT_ATOMS: atom_id res chain seq x y z
N MET A 1 -20.00 -37.60 13.12
CA MET A 1 -20.42 -36.19 13.07
C MET A 1 -20.19 -35.75 11.62
N GLU A 2 -21.20 -35.91 10.77
CA GLU A 2 -21.10 -35.56 9.35
C GLU A 2 -21.45 -34.07 9.22
N PHE A 3 -20.43 -33.22 9.13
CA PHE A 3 -20.65 -31.83 8.75
C PHE A 3 -21.01 -31.81 7.26
N SER A 4 -22.28 -31.56 6.94
CA SER A 4 -22.71 -31.34 5.57
C SER A 4 -21.83 -30.25 4.94
N THR A 5 -21.30 -30.51 3.76
CA THR A 5 -20.47 -29.57 2.98
C THR A 5 -21.15 -28.21 2.81
N GLU A 6 -22.49 -28.18 2.78
CA GLU A 6 -23.27 -26.94 2.73
C GLU A 6 -23.14 -26.11 4.01
N ASN A 7 -23.17 -26.75 5.19
CA ASN A 7 -23.02 -26.07 6.47
C ASN A 7 -21.59 -25.54 6.65
N VAL A 8 -20.60 -26.26 6.11
CA VAL A 8 -19.21 -25.80 6.08
C VAL A 8 -19.09 -24.57 5.17
N LEU A 9 -19.68 -24.62 3.97
CA LEU A 9 -19.66 -23.51 3.02
C LEU A 9 -20.36 -22.25 3.57
N LEU A 10 -21.54 -22.41 4.16
CA LEU A 10 -22.29 -21.34 4.83
C LEU A 10 -21.50 -20.73 6.00
N GLY A 11 -20.79 -21.57 6.77
CA GLY A 11 -19.90 -21.12 7.83
C GLY A 11 -18.73 -20.27 7.31
N PHE A 12 -18.07 -20.72 6.24
CA PHE A 12 -16.98 -19.96 5.60
C PHE A 12 -17.45 -18.62 5.02
N VAL A 13 -18.61 -18.58 4.34
CA VAL A 13 -19.16 -17.34 3.78
C VAL A 13 -19.55 -16.36 4.88
N SER A 14 -20.18 -16.82 5.97
CA SER A 14 -20.49 -15.98 7.13
C SER A 14 -19.23 -15.42 7.79
N LEU A 15 -18.15 -16.21 7.89
CA LEU A 15 -16.88 -15.76 8.44
C LEU A 15 -16.22 -14.69 7.58
N LEU A 16 -16.25 -14.84 6.25
CA LEU A 16 -15.71 -13.85 5.31
C LEU A 16 -16.46 -12.52 5.36
N ALA A 17 -17.78 -12.54 5.61
CA ALA A 17 -18.60 -11.33 5.74
C ALA A 17 -18.30 -10.50 7.00
N LEU A 18 -17.63 -11.09 7.99
CA LEU A 18 -17.23 -10.43 9.24
C LEU A 18 -15.84 -9.79 9.16
N LEU A 19 -15.08 -10.04 8.08
CA LEU A 19 -13.76 -9.45 7.90
C LEU A 19 -13.91 -7.99 7.40
N PRO A 20 -13.27 -7.01 8.06
CA PRO A 20 -13.24 -5.65 7.54
C PRO A 20 -12.59 -5.66 6.15
N ILE A 21 -13.24 -5.02 5.18
CA ILE A 21 -12.65 -4.81 3.85
C ILE A 21 -11.59 -3.72 3.99
N ILE A 22 -10.34 -4.14 4.14
CA ILE A 22 -9.21 -3.24 4.22
C ILE A 22 -8.74 -2.95 2.78
N HIS A 23 -8.98 -1.74 2.29
CA HIS A 23 -8.48 -1.29 0.99
C HIS A 23 -7.01 -0.87 1.10
N GLY A 24 -6.13 -1.84 1.26
CA GLY A 24 -4.69 -1.63 1.16
C GLY A 24 -4.25 -1.54 -0.30
N TRP A 25 -3.31 -0.65 -0.58
CA TRP A 25 -2.61 -0.67 -1.87
C TRP A 25 -1.49 -1.71 -1.78
N GLY A 26 -1.51 -2.67 -2.69
CA GLY A 26 -0.40 -3.59 -2.96
C GLY A 26 0.18 -3.32 -4.35
N GLU A 27 0.72 -4.35 -5.00
CA GLU A 27 1.21 -4.28 -6.39
C GLU A 27 0.19 -3.63 -7.34
N ASP A 28 -1.05 -4.15 -7.32
CA ASP A 28 -2.15 -3.65 -8.16
C ASP A 28 -2.52 -2.20 -7.85
N GLY A 29 -2.33 -1.79 -6.60
CA GLY A 29 -2.60 -0.43 -6.17
C GLY A 29 -1.62 0.58 -6.72
N HIS A 30 -0.32 0.29 -6.56
CA HIS A 30 0.75 1.08 -7.15
C HIS A 30 0.62 1.16 -8.67
N LEU A 31 0.35 0.02 -9.32
CA LEU A 31 0.09 -0.06 -10.76
C LEU A 31 -1.06 0.86 -11.18
N THR A 32 -2.20 0.75 -10.50
CA THR A 32 -3.43 1.49 -10.84
C THR A 32 -3.22 2.99 -10.70
N VAL A 33 -2.67 3.47 -9.58
CA VAL A 33 -2.42 4.90 -9.35
C VAL A 33 -1.49 5.47 -10.41
N CYS A 34 -0.41 4.76 -10.74
CA CYS A 34 0.54 5.23 -11.74
C CYS A 34 -0.02 5.25 -13.17
N ARG A 35 -0.85 4.26 -13.54
CA ARG A 35 -1.52 4.26 -14.85
C ARG A 35 -2.61 5.33 -14.95
N ILE A 36 -3.22 5.75 -13.83
CA ILE A 36 -4.09 6.93 -13.79
C ILE A 36 -3.26 8.21 -13.93
N ALA A 37 -2.11 8.30 -13.24
CA ALA A 37 -1.27 9.49 -13.24
C ALA A 37 -0.60 9.76 -14.60
N GLN A 38 -0.07 8.74 -15.26
CA GLN A 38 0.71 8.87 -16.49
C GLN A 38 0.01 9.63 -17.64
N PRO A 39 -1.28 9.40 -17.97
CA PRO A 39 -2.00 10.19 -18.97
C PRO A 39 -2.37 11.61 -18.51
N LEU A 40 -2.31 11.91 -17.21
CA LEU A 40 -2.59 13.24 -16.64
C LEU A 40 -1.34 14.12 -16.54
N LEU A 41 -0.16 13.61 -16.91
CA LEU A 41 1.07 14.36 -16.94
C LEU A 41 1.03 15.44 -18.03
N SER A 42 1.67 16.58 -17.76
CA SER A 42 1.98 17.56 -18.81
C SER A 42 2.93 16.96 -19.84
N ASP A 43 2.98 17.51 -21.05
CA ASP A 43 3.86 17.01 -22.11
C ASP A 43 5.34 16.98 -21.69
N ALA A 44 5.78 18.03 -20.97
CA ALA A 44 7.14 18.10 -20.43
C ALA A 44 7.41 17.00 -19.38
N ALA A 45 6.45 16.75 -18.48
CA ALA A 45 6.60 15.69 -17.48
C ALA A 45 6.55 14.30 -18.10
N LYS A 46 5.69 14.09 -19.10
CA LYS A 46 5.59 12.83 -19.84
C LYS A 46 6.89 12.51 -20.59
N ALA A 47 7.50 13.50 -21.24
CA ALA A 47 8.81 13.35 -21.88
C ALA A 47 9.90 13.00 -20.86
N ALA A 48 9.95 13.71 -19.73
CA ALA A 48 10.92 13.41 -18.67
C ALA A 48 10.74 12.01 -18.07
N VAL A 49 9.51 11.57 -17.84
CA VAL A 49 9.22 10.20 -17.38
C VAL A 49 9.67 9.17 -18.42
N GLN A 50 9.38 9.41 -19.70
CA GLN A 50 9.84 8.55 -20.81
C GLN A 50 11.36 8.40 -20.85
N ASP A 51 12.09 9.50 -20.68
CA ASP A 51 13.56 9.50 -20.71
C ASP A 51 14.18 8.78 -19.49
N LEU A 52 13.50 8.82 -18.34
CA LEU A 52 13.98 8.20 -17.09
C LEU A 52 13.59 6.73 -16.95
N LEU A 53 12.52 6.28 -17.63
CA LEU A 53 12.07 4.90 -17.53
C LEU A 53 13.08 3.94 -18.18
N PRO A 54 13.36 2.79 -17.54
CA PRO A 54 14.23 1.80 -18.13
C PRO A 54 13.56 1.15 -19.35
N ALA A 55 14.35 0.68 -20.31
CA ALA A 55 13.85 0.11 -21.56
C ALA A 55 12.85 -1.06 -21.35
N TYR A 56 13.01 -1.86 -20.29
CA TYR A 56 12.11 -2.98 -20.00
C TYR A 56 10.71 -2.54 -19.54
N ALA A 57 10.54 -1.28 -19.12
CA ALA A 57 9.25 -0.76 -18.69
C ALA A 57 8.34 -0.42 -19.87
N ASP A 58 8.84 -0.42 -21.12
CA ASP A 58 8.08 -0.15 -22.35
C ASP A 58 7.20 1.11 -22.26
N ASN A 59 7.73 2.17 -21.65
CA ASN A 59 7.01 3.42 -21.41
C ASN A 59 5.71 3.25 -20.58
N ASP A 60 5.59 2.20 -19.77
CA ASP A 60 4.54 2.03 -18.78
C ASP A 60 5.10 2.35 -17.39
N LEU A 61 4.78 3.54 -16.87
CA LEU A 61 5.19 3.96 -15.53
C LEU A 61 4.65 2.99 -14.47
N GLY A 62 3.44 2.46 -14.67
CA GLY A 62 2.82 1.53 -13.74
C GLY A 62 3.62 0.25 -13.55
N SER A 63 4.33 -0.22 -14.58
CA SER A 63 5.14 -1.45 -14.53
C SER A 63 6.31 -1.40 -13.53
N VAL A 64 6.70 -0.20 -13.08
CA VAL A 64 7.81 0.01 -12.13
C VAL A 64 7.39 0.66 -10.83
N CYS A 65 6.11 0.97 -10.63
CA CYS A 65 5.66 1.74 -9.46
C CYS A 65 5.72 0.97 -8.13
N SER A 66 5.82 -0.35 -8.16
CA SER A 66 6.06 -1.20 -6.99
C SER A 66 7.55 -1.40 -6.67
N TRP A 67 8.47 -0.82 -7.47
CA TRP A 67 9.91 -1.01 -7.29
C TRP A 67 10.38 -0.63 -5.88
N ALA A 68 9.83 0.44 -5.29
CA ALA A 68 10.19 0.88 -3.95
C ALA A 68 9.89 -0.20 -2.88
N ASP A 69 8.77 -0.91 -3.00
CA ASP A 69 8.38 -1.97 -2.08
C ASP A 69 9.31 -3.18 -2.13
N HIS A 70 9.85 -3.48 -3.31
CA HIS A 70 10.86 -4.52 -3.46
C HIS A 70 12.21 -4.08 -2.87
N MET A 71 12.54 -2.79 -2.99
CA MET A 71 13.84 -2.27 -2.57
C MET A 71 13.94 -1.98 -1.08
N LYS A 72 12.84 -1.81 -0.34
CA LYS A 72 12.89 -1.51 1.10
C LYS A 72 13.61 -2.57 1.96
N PHE A 73 13.72 -3.80 1.46
CA PHE A 73 14.50 -4.86 2.10
C PHE A 73 15.99 -4.83 1.76
N ARG A 74 16.38 -4.16 0.68
CA ARG A 74 17.78 -3.93 0.30
C ARG A 74 18.28 -2.60 0.85
N TYR A 75 17.46 -1.57 0.77
CA TYR A 75 17.70 -0.24 1.30
C TYR A 75 16.85 -0.06 2.55
N HIS A 76 17.28 -0.67 3.66
CA HIS A 76 16.49 -0.71 4.89
C HIS A 76 16.01 0.66 5.39
N TRP A 77 16.80 1.71 5.17
CA TRP A 77 16.43 3.08 5.51
C TRP A 77 15.16 3.57 4.80
N SER A 78 14.83 3.01 3.62
CA SER A 78 13.65 3.43 2.86
C SER A 78 12.36 2.81 3.38
N SER A 79 12.43 1.76 4.22
CA SER A 79 11.24 1.07 4.75
C SER A 79 10.31 2.03 5.49
N ALA A 80 10.88 2.88 6.34
CA ALA A 80 10.12 3.83 7.15
C ALA A 80 9.51 4.98 6.33
N LEU A 81 9.87 5.12 5.05
CA LEU A 81 9.31 6.13 4.16
C LEU A 81 7.97 5.70 3.53
N HIS A 82 7.56 4.44 3.70
CA HIS A 82 6.32 3.90 3.13
C HIS A 82 5.08 4.18 3.99
N TYR A 83 5.25 4.63 5.22
CA TYR A 83 4.15 4.82 6.16
C TYR A 83 4.46 5.95 7.15
N ILE A 84 3.42 6.38 7.86
CA ILE A 84 3.50 7.31 8.99
C ILE A 84 2.72 6.65 10.11
N ASP A 85 3.38 6.43 11.24
CA ASP A 85 2.72 6.01 12.46
C ASP A 85 2.20 7.24 13.20
N THR A 86 0.91 7.23 13.52
CA THR A 86 0.25 8.26 14.33
C THR A 86 -0.07 7.70 15.70
N PRO A 87 -0.08 8.52 16.78
CA PRO A 87 -0.48 8.04 18.09
C PRO A 87 -1.89 7.45 18.08
N ASP A 88 -2.07 6.36 18.83
CA ASP A 88 -3.35 5.67 18.94
C ASP A 88 -4.46 6.62 19.44
N SER A 89 -5.69 6.39 18.97
CA SER A 89 -6.90 7.14 19.32
C SER A 89 -6.93 8.65 19.01
N LEU A 90 -5.86 9.25 18.47
CA LEU A 90 -5.86 10.69 18.14
C LEU A 90 -6.45 11.01 16.76
N CYS A 91 -6.43 10.05 15.83
CA CYS A 91 -6.98 10.16 14.47
C CYS A 91 -6.63 11.46 13.74
N THR A 92 -5.42 11.96 13.98
CA THR A 92 -4.90 13.21 13.45
C THR A 92 -3.45 13.02 13.03
N TYR A 93 -3.07 13.73 11.98
CA TYR A 93 -1.69 13.76 11.47
C TYR A 93 -1.04 15.11 11.78
N GLN A 94 0.18 15.09 12.33
CA GLN A 94 0.96 16.29 12.63
C GLN A 94 2.43 16.07 12.25
N TYR A 95 2.89 16.81 11.23
CA TYR A 95 4.24 16.66 10.67
C TYR A 95 5.38 16.94 11.67
N ASN A 96 5.23 17.97 12.51
CA ASN A 96 6.27 18.40 13.47
C ASN A 96 6.16 17.74 14.85
N SER A 97 5.33 16.71 15.00
CA SER A 97 5.17 16.07 16.31
C SER A 97 6.43 15.29 16.67
N GLU A 98 6.86 15.38 17.93
CA GLU A 98 7.96 14.55 18.48
C GLU A 98 7.63 13.04 18.46
N PHE A 99 6.41 12.69 18.03
CA PHE A 99 5.82 11.36 18.05
C PHE A 99 5.83 10.64 16.69
N ILE A 100 6.40 11.22 15.62
CA ILE A 100 6.71 10.44 14.41
C ILE A 100 7.92 9.54 14.74
N SER A 101 7.66 8.45 15.45
CA SER A 101 8.66 7.43 15.79
C SER A 101 8.62 6.33 14.74
N PHE A 102 9.74 6.14 14.04
CA PHE A 102 9.89 5.12 13.00
C PHE A 102 10.22 3.71 13.55
N SER A 103 10.13 3.46 14.87
CA SER A 103 10.73 2.24 15.45
C SER A 103 10.09 1.65 16.70
N HIS A 104 8.89 2.07 17.14
CA HIS A 104 8.36 1.56 18.40
C HIS A 104 7.00 0.87 18.24
N TRP A 105 7.03 -0.47 18.20
CA TRP A 105 5.84 -1.32 18.28
C TRP A 105 5.24 -1.25 19.69
N HIS A 106 4.19 -0.46 19.90
CA HIS A 106 3.26 -0.67 21.01
C HIS A 106 2.07 -1.48 20.49
N GLU A 107 1.90 -2.67 21.07
CA GLU A 107 0.74 -3.51 20.89
C GLU A 107 -0.37 -3.00 21.83
N GLU A 108 -1.24 -2.13 21.33
CA GLU A 108 -2.58 -1.94 21.90
C GLU A 108 -3.55 -1.47 20.83
N THR A 109 -4.70 -2.14 20.75
CA THR A 109 -5.63 -2.15 19.63
C THR A 109 -6.51 -0.90 19.54
N THR A 110 -5.91 0.26 19.28
CA THR A 110 -6.67 1.48 18.99
C THR A 110 -6.05 2.26 17.82
N LYS A 111 -5.88 1.55 16.70
CA LYS A 111 -5.99 2.22 15.41
C LYS A 111 -7.35 2.90 15.37
N CYS A 112 -7.40 4.10 14.81
CA CYS A 112 -8.65 4.64 14.28
C CYS A 112 -9.35 3.54 13.45
#